data_AF-A0A8H7BHZ5-F1
#
_entry.id   AF-A0A8H7BHZ5-F1
#
_cell.length_a   1.000
_cell.length_b   1.000
_cell.length_c   1.000
_cell.angle_alpha   90.00
_cell.angle_beta   90.00
_cell.angle_gamma   90.00
#
_symmetry.space_group_name_H-M   'P 1'
#
loop_
_entity.id
_entity.type
_entity.pdbx_description
1 polymer ?
#
loop_
_entity_poly.entity_id
_entity_poly.type
_entity_poly.pdbx_seq_one_letter_code
_entity_poly.pdbx_strand_id
1 'polypeptide(L)'
;MAQIETYPIPQFTQSEADKAFAEVLSNLKPTREDHARAPIEEAFNWTELAQQLGSDLEGTWYIAWFQSQQKPEFDAALMDDIHDAVYSAAKEGQGLLKFWYGDKDHERVGLALSFWISHEAAKKIIRSPIHARAYKHHGQFYDQYKIKRYHLAKKAGELGFHFEEF
;
A
#
# COMPACT_ATOMS: atom_id res chain seq x y z
N MET A 1 18.12 -22.38 -6.54
CA MET A 1 17.71 -21.29 -5.62
C MET A 1 18.36 -20.01 -6.11
N ALA A 2 17.58 -19.05 -6.62
CA ALA A 2 18.13 -17.78 -7.10
C ALA A 2 18.54 -16.93 -5.89
N GLN A 3 19.83 -16.60 -5.75
CA GLN A 3 20.30 -15.67 -4.73
C GLN A 3 19.63 -14.31 -4.94
N ILE A 4 19.02 -13.80 -3.87
CA ILE A 4 18.43 -12.46 -3.79
C ILE A 4 19.58 -11.55 -3.35
N GLU A 5 20.11 -10.79 -4.30
CA GLU A 5 21.11 -9.77 -4.00
C GLU A 5 20.40 -8.58 -3.37
N THR A 6 20.71 -8.30 -2.11
CA THR A 6 20.13 -7.18 -1.36
C THR A 6 20.86 -5.90 -1.76
N TYR A 7 20.15 -4.98 -2.41
CA TYR A 7 20.67 -3.64 -2.70
C TYR A 7 20.25 -2.70 -1.56
N PRO A 8 21.16 -1.89 -1.00
CA PRO A 8 20.82 -1.00 0.10
C PRO A 8 19.78 0.02 -0.36
N ILE A 9 18.64 0.04 0.32
CA ILE A 9 17.57 0.99 0.06
C ILE A 9 17.83 2.25 0.89
N PRO A 10 17.76 3.45 0.28
CA PRO A 10 17.96 4.68 1.02
C PRO A 10 17.00 4.79 2.20
N GLN A 11 17.55 5.04 3.38
CA GLN A 11 16.78 5.17 4.62
C GLN A 11 16.05 6.51 4.67
N PHE A 12 14.87 6.48 5.28
CA PHE A 12 14.10 7.68 5.60
C PHE A 12 13.85 7.75 7.11
N THR A 13 13.87 8.96 7.66
CA THR A 13 13.48 9.20 9.04
C THR A 13 11.98 9.45 9.10
N GLN A 14 11.27 8.69 9.94
CA GLN A 14 9.85 8.90 10.20
C GLN A 14 9.64 10.02 11.22
N SER A 15 8.74 10.95 10.89
CA SER A 15 8.26 11.97 11.82
C SER A 15 7.31 11.37 12.87
N GLU A 16 6.95 12.14 13.90
CA GLU A 16 5.92 11.71 14.87
C GLU A 16 4.54 11.53 14.19
N ALA A 17 4.23 12.35 13.18
CA ALA A 17 3.01 12.21 12.41
C ALA A 17 2.98 10.89 11.61
N ASP A 18 4.12 10.48 11.05
CA ASP A 18 4.25 9.22 10.32
C ASP A 18 4.06 8.00 11.24
N LYS A 19 4.65 8.05 12.43
CA LYS A 19 4.52 6.98 13.44
C LYS A 19 3.08 6.85 13.93
N ALA A 20 2.43 7.97 14.27
CA ALA A 20 1.03 7.98 14.68
C ALA A 20 0.11 7.49 13.57
N PHE A 21 0.37 7.87 12.31
CA PHE A 21 -0.40 7.35 11.19
C PHE A 21 -0.21 5.85 10.97
N ALA A 22 1.03 5.34 11.07
CA ALA A 22 1.30 3.90 11.01
C ALA A 22 0.57 3.13 12.12
N GLU A 23 0.49 3.69 13.33
CA GLU A 23 -0.23 3.10 14.46
C GLU A 23 -1.73 2.98 14.18
N VAL A 24 -2.41 4.06 13.78
CA VAL A 24 -3.86 3.99 13.48
C VAL A 24 -4.16 3.12 12.26
N LEU A 25 -3.24 3.05 11.29
CA LEU A 25 -3.37 2.17 10.14
C LEU A 25 -3.45 0.69 10.54
N SER A 26 -3.03 0.29 11.75
CA SER A 26 -3.27 -1.07 12.27
C SER A 26 -4.78 -1.41 12.34
N ASN A 27 -5.64 -0.41 12.53
CA ASN A 27 -7.10 -0.52 12.61
C ASN A 27 -7.81 -0.34 11.25
N LEU A 28 -7.06 -0.22 10.14
CA LEU A 28 -7.62 -0.11 8.80
C LEU A 28 -8.40 -1.39 8.44
N LYS A 29 -9.68 -1.23 8.12
CA LYS A 29 -10.58 -2.31 7.70
C LYS A 29 -11.53 -1.83 6.59
N PRO A 30 -11.90 -2.71 5.64
CA PRO A 30 -12.92 -2.38 4.66
C PRO A 30 -14.26 -2.20 5.37
N THR A 31 -15.07 -1.27 4.88
CA THR A 31 -16.42 -0.98 5.40
C THR A 31 -17.53 -1.57 4.53
N ARG A 32 -17.15 -2.17 3.40
CA ARG A 32 -18.05 -2.76 2.40
C ARG A 32 -17.40 -3.98 1.74
N GLU A 33 -18.24 -4.91 1.30
CA GLU A 33 -17.79 -6.15 0.64
C GLU A 33 -17.07 -5.85 -0.68
N ASP A 34 -17.56 -4.88 -1.47
CA ASP A 34 -17.02 -4.48 -2.77
C ASP A 34 -15.88 -3.44 -2.67
N HIS A 35 -15.23 -3.33 -1.50
CA HIS A 35 -14.14 -2.37 -1.22
C HIS A 35 -13.05 -2.34 -2.31
N ALA A 36 -12.72 -3.48 -2.93
CA ALA A 36 -11.71 -3.55 -3.97
C ALA A 36 -12.07 -2.73 -5.24
N ARG A 37 -13.36 -2.47 -5.46
CA ARG A 37 -13.92 -1.78 -6.64
C ARG A 37 -14.46 -0.38 -6.31
N ALA A 38 -14.73 -0.11 -5.04
CA ALA A 38 -15.24 1.16 -4.58
C ALA A 38 -14.21 2.31 -4.72
N PRO A 39 -14.66 3.57 -4.77
CA PRO A 39 -13.80 4.74 -4.57
C PRO A 39 -13.04 4.63 -3.25
N ILE A 40 -11.80 5.13 -3.22
CA ILE A 40 -10.93 5.01 -2.04
C ILE A 40 -11.62 5.63 -0.81
N GLU A 41 -12.29 6.75 -0.99
CA GLU A 41 -12.96 7.56 0.03
C GLU A 41 -14.08 6.79 0.77
N GLU A 42 -14.67 5.79 0.11
CA GLU A 42 -15.80 5.02 0.64
C GLU A 42 -15.41 3.58 1.03
N ALA A 43 -14.24 3.10 0.62
CA ALA A 43 -13.88 1.69 0.74
C ALA A 43 -13.48 1.26 2.17
N PHE A 44 -13.05 2.21 3.02
CA PHE A 44 -12.49 1.92 4.34
C PHE A 44 -13.05 2.84 5.43
N ASN A 45 -12.74 2.50 6.68
CA ASN A 45 -13.13 3.23 7.89
C ASN A 45 -12.34 4.54 8.11
N TRP A 46 -12.13 5.34 7.07
CA TRP A 46 -11.28 6.54 7.10
C TRP A 46 -11.66 7.54 8.18
N THR A 47 -12.96 7.76 8.40
CA THR A 47 -13.46 8.66 9.45
C THR A 47 -13.04 8.17 10.84
N GLU A 48 -13.13 6.86 11.12
CA GLU A 48 -12.70 6.29 12.40
C GLU A 48 -11.19 6.50 12.60
N LEU A 49 -10.38 6.28 11.55
CA LEU A 49 -8.93 6.47 11.62
C LEU A 49 -8.53 7.93 11.82
N ALA A 50 -9.18 8.86 11.12
CA ALA A 50 -8.92 10.29 11.25
C ALA A 50 -9.29 10.80 12.66
N GLN A 51 -10.36 10.27 13.26
CA GLN A 51 -10.75 10.58 14.63
C GLN A 51 -9.73 10.08 15.65
N GLN A 52 -9.13 8.90 15.44
CA GLN A 52 -8.07 8.37 16.31
C GLN A 52 -6.81 9.23 16.31
N LEU A 53 -6.48 9.86 15.17
CA LEU A 53 -5.36 10.81 15.06
C LEU A 53 -5.63 12.15 15.76
N GLY A 54 -6.91 12.49 15.98
CA GLY A 54 -7.33 13.76 16.53
C GLY A 54 -7.24 14.94 15.56
N SER A 55 -7.65 16.11 16.02
CA SER A 55 -7.67 17.35 15.23
C SER A 55 -6.30 17.96 15.02
N ASP A 56 -5.38 17.78 15.96
CA ASP A 56 -4.16 18.59 16.04
C ASP A 56 -3.06 18.07 15.11
N LEU A 57 -3.10 16.77 14.79
CA LEU A 57 -2.14 16.14 13.90
C LEU A 57 -2.43 16.52 12.44
N GLU A 58 -1.37 16.94 11.76
CA GLU A 58 -1.34 17.16 10.31
C GLU A 58 -0.25 16.31 9.65
N GLY A 59 -0.47 15.99 8.37
CA GLY A 59 0.47 15.19 7.60
C GLY A 59 0.00 14.96 6.17
N THR A 60 0.92 14.56 5.31
CA THR A 60 0.61 14.13 3.94
C THR A 60 1.37 12.86 3.63
N TRP A 61 0.63 11.84 3.24
CA TRP A 61 1.16 10.51 2.93
C TRP A 61 0.83 10.13 1.50
N TYR A 62 1.50 9.08 1.02
CA TYR A 62 1.29 8.53 -0.30
C TYR A 62 0.67 7.14 -0.21
N ILE A 63 -0.35 6.90 -1.03
CA ILE A 63 -1.01 5.59 -1.16
C ILE A 63 -0.82 5.07 -2.58
N ALA A 64 -0.36 3.83 -2.71
CA ALA A 64 -0.54 3.07 -3.95
C ALA A 64 -1.69 2.07 -3.78
N TRP A 65 -2.68 2.18 -4.66
CA TRP A 65 -3.85 1.32 -4.74
C TRP A 65 -3.67 0.34 -5.89
N PHE A 66 -3.47 -0.94 -5.58
CA PHE A 66 -3.29 -2.00 -6.56
C PHE A 66 -4.49 -2.93 -6.55
N GLN A 67 -5.46 -2.67 -7.43
CA GLN A 67 -6.56 -3.57 -7.70
C GLN A 67 -6.08 -4.60 -8.73
N SER A 68 -6.31 -5.89 -8.48
CA SER A 68 -5.90 -6.93 -9.42
C SER A 68 -6.92 -8.05 -9.49
N GLN A 69 -7.11 -8.61 -10.69
CA GLN A 69 -7.82 -9.86 -10.89
C GLN A 69 -6.80 -10.97 -11.05
N GLN A 70 -6.78 -11.92 -10.11
CA GLN A 70 -5.85 -13.04 -10.19
C GLN A 70 -6.29 -14.05 -11.26
N LYS A 71 -5.30 -14.67 -11.90
CA LYS A 71 -5.53 -15.81 -12.78
C LYS A 71 -6.18 -16.97 -12.00
N PRO A 72 -7.01 -17.81 -12.63
CA PRO A 72 -7.57 -18.99 -11.98
C PRO A 72 -6.48 -19.96 -11.47
N GLU A 73 -5.40 -20.08 -12.25
CA GLU A 73 -4.25 -20.91 -11.94
C GLU A 73 -2.99 -20.04 -12.02
N PHE A 74 -2.29 -19.92 -10.90
CA PHE A 74 -0.97 -19.30 -10.81
C PHE A 74 -0.16 -20.02 -9.73
N ASP A 75 1.16 -19.89 -9.78
CA ASP A 75 2.04 -20.41 -8.73
C ASP A 75 1.93 -19.51 -7.48
N ALA A 76 1.13 -19.95 -6.51
CA ALA A 76 0.89 -19.21 -5.28
C ALA A 76 2.15 -19.08 -4.41
N ALA A 77 2.97 -20.13 -4.34
CA ALA A 77 4.22 -20.10 -3.57
C ALA A 77 5.20 -19.09 -4.16
N LEU A 78 5.30 -19.03 -5.50
CA LEU A 78 6.13 -18.02 -6.17
C LEU A 78 5.59 -16.60 -5.95
N MET A 79 4.27 -16.41 -5.93
CA MET A 79 3.66 -15.10 -5.63
C MET A 79 4.02 -14.64 -4.22
N ASP A 80 3.86 -15.52 -3.23
CA ASP A 80 4.16 -15.25 -1.82
C ASP A 80 5.64 -14.90 -1.64
N ASP A 81 6.55 -15.70 -2.21
CA ASP A 81 8.00 -15.45 -2.18
C ASP A 81 8.36 -14.05 -2.75
N ILE A 82 7.72 -13.66 -3.84
CA ILE A 82 7.95 -12.36 -4.48
C ILE A 82 7.39 -11.22 -3.62
N HIS A 83 6.19 -11.38 -3.07
CA HIS A 83 5.57 -10.37 -2.20
C HIS A 83 6.37 -10.17 -0.92
N ASP A 84 6.84 -11.24 -0.30
CA ASP A 84 7.68 -11.20 0.90
C ASP A 84 9.02 -10.52 0.64
N ALA A 85 9.63 -10.76 -0.52
CA ALA A 85 10.88 -10.10 -0.89
C ALA A 85 10.69 -8.59 -1.15
N VAL A 86 9.60 -8.19 -1.81
CA VAL A 86 9.25 -6.77 -2.01
C VAL A 86 8.92 -6.09 -0.67
N TYR A 87 8.20 -6.78 0.21
CA TYR A 87 7.84 -6.28 1.54
C TYR A 87 9.06 -6.07 2.43
N SER A 88 9.96 -7.05 2.48
CA SER A 88 11.20 -6.98 3.26
C SER A 88 12.07 -5.81 2.80
N ALA A 89 12.25 -5.67 1.48
CA ALA A 89 12.94 -4.53 0.89
C ALA A 89 12.27 -3.19 1.27
N ALA A 90 10.95 -3.09 1.14
CA ALA A 90 10.20 -1.88 1.51
C ALA A 90 10.38 -1.48 2.99
N LYS A 91 10.43 -2.47 3.90
CA LYS A 91 10.67 -2.24 5.33
C LYS A 91 12.06 -1.71 5.63
N GLU A 92 13.10 -2.24 4.97
CA GLU A 92 14.49 -1.81 5.18
C GLU A 92 14.69 -0.32 4.88
N GLY A 93 13.93 0.23 3.91
CA GLY A 93 13.99 1.64 3.55
C GLY A 93 13.36 2.61 4.56
N GLN A 94 12.63 2.14 5.57
CA GLN A 94 11.92 2.95 6.60
C GLN A 94 10.86 3.95 6.06
N GLY A 95 10.60 3.98 4.75
CA GLY A 95 9.58 4.85 4.15
C GLY A 95 8.18 4.24 4.05
N LEU A 96 8.07 2.93 4.26
CA LEU A 96 6.80 2.19 4.26
C LEU A 96 6.15 2.30 5.64
N LEU A 97 4.86 2.65 5.67
CA LEU A 97 4.05 2.73 6.89
C LEU A 97 3.19 1.47 7.07
N LYS A 98 2.56 0.99 5.99
CA LYS A 98 1.75 -0.24 6.02
C LYS A 98 1.66 -0.86 4.63
N PHE A 99 1.70 -2.19 4.58
CA PHE A 99 1.07 -2.96 3.51
C PHE A 99 -0.24 -3.56 4.04
N TRP A 100 -1.28 -3.48 3.22
CA TRP A 100 -2.58 -4.07 3.53
C TRP A 100 -3.04 -4.88 2.33
N TYR A 101 -3.56 -6.07 2.59
CA TYR A 101 -4.10 -6.98 1.58
C TYR A 101 -5.54 -7.31 1.96
N GLY A 102 -6.45 -7.12 1.01
CA GLY A 102 -7.86 -7.45 1.15
C GLY A 102 -8.19 -8.84 0.63
N ASP A 103 -9.32 -9.36 1.11
CA ASP A 103 -9.92 -10.55 0.53
C ASP A 103 -10.32 -10.31 -0.92
N LYS A 104 -10.34 -11.39 -1.69
CA LYS A 104 -10.75 -11.36 -3.09
C LYS A 104 -12.24 -11.65 -3.20
N ASP A 105 -12.89 -11.01 -4.17
CA ASP A 105 -14.26 -11.35 -4.53
C ASP A 105 -14.33 -12.68 -5.32
N HIS A 106 -15.56 -13.09 -5.65
CA HIS A 106 -15.83 -14.31 -6.42
C HIS A 106 -15.24 -14.29 -7.85
N GLU A 107 -14.93 -13.11 -8.39
CA GLU A 107 -14.25 -12.94 -9.67
C GLU A 107 -12.71 -12.95 -9.53
N ARG A 108 -12.20 -13.23 -8.33
CA ARG A 108 -10.78 -13.18 -7.92
C ARG A 108 -10.20 -11.77 -7.97
N VAL A 109 -11.04 -10.75 -7.89
CA VAL A 109 -10.59 -9.36 -7.79
C VAL A 109 -10.28 -9.05 -6.33
N GLY A 110 -9.04 -8.65 -6.07
CA GLY A 110 -8.58 -8.22 -4.76
C GLY A 110 -7.93 -6.84 -4.82
N LEU A 111 -7.64 -6.31 -3.63
CA LEU A 111 -6.99 -5.02 -3.45
C LEU A 111 -5.78 -5.18 -2.53
N ALA A 112 -4.65 -4.63 -2.95
CA ALA A 112 -3.50 -4.37 -2.10
C ALA A 112 -3.28 -2.85 -1.99
N LEU A 113 -3.03 -2.38 -0.77
CA LEU A 113 -2.64 -1.00 -0.49
C LEU A 113 -1.25 -0.96 0.09
N SER A 114 -0.48 0.05 -0.31
CA SER A 114 0.76 0.42 0.39
C SER A 114 0.74 1.89 0.74
N PHE A 115 1.08 2.17 1.99
CA PHE A 115 1.11 3.50 2.59
C PHE A 115 2.56 3.90 2.84
N TRP A 116 2.91 5.12 2.44
CA TRP A 116 4.28 5.60 2.49
C TRP A 116 4.33 7.02 3.03
N ILE A 117 5.44 7.36 3.70
CA ILE A 117 5.71 8.72 4.17
C ILE A 117 5.77 9.74 3.02
N SER A 118 6.08 9.29 1.80
CA SER A 118 6.12 10.16 0.62
C SER A 118 6.08 9.36 -0.68
N HIS A 119 5.70 10.02 -1.77
CA HIS A 119 5.80 9.46 -3.12
C HIS A 119 7.25 9.13 -3.50
N GLU A 120 8.23 9.94 -3.07
CA GLU A 120 9.65 9.68 -3.34
C GLU A 120 10.16 8.41 -2.62
N ALA A 121 9.67 8.12 -1.42
CA ALA A 121 9.95 6.85 -0.74
C ALA A 121 9.42 5.65 -1.52
N ALA A 122 8.15 5.71 -1.96
CA ALA A 122 7.55 4.66 -2.78
C ALA A 122 8.29 4.47 -4.11
N LYS A 123 8.67 5.56 -4.80
CA LYS A 123 9.38 5.53 -6.09
C LYS A 123 10.71 4.80 -6.01
N LYS A 124 11.45 4.91 -4.90
CA LYS A 124 12.73 4.22 -4.74
C LYS A 124 12.56 2.70 -4.75
N ILE A 125 11.53 2.20 -4.07
CA ILE A 125 11.18 0.77 -4.12
C ILE A 125 10.69 0.38 -5.51
N ILE A 126 9.78 1.14 -6.11
CA ILE A 126 9.24 0.84 -7.45
C ILE A 126 10.35 0.77 -8.51
N ARG A 127 11.38 1.62 -8.40
CA ARG A 127 12.53 1.67 -9.31
C ARG A 127 13.63 0.66 -8.96
N SER A 128 13.52 -0.04 -7.84
CA SER A 128 14.53 -1.00 -7.42
C SER A 128 14.53 -2.26 -8.30
N PRO A 129 15.67 -2.99 -8.36
CA PRO A 129 15.75 -4.27 -9.06
C PRO A 129 14.76 -5.32 -8.54
N ILE A 130 14.44 -5.31 -7.24
CA ILE A 130 13.50 -6.28 -6.65
C ILE A 130 12.08 -6.07 -7.19
N HIS A 131 11.64 -4.83 -7.31
CA HIS A 131 10.33 -4.52 -7.87
C HIS A 131 10.30 -4.77 -9.39
N ALA A 132 11.39 -4.48 -10.11
CA ALA A 132 11.52 -4.83 -11.52
C ALA A 132 11.42 -6.35 -11.75
N ARG A 133 11.94 -7.17 -10.83
CA ARG A 133 11.78 -8.63 -10.88
C ARG A 133 10.34 -9.04 -10.60
N ALA A 134 9.70 -8.50 -9.56
CA ALA A 134 8.29 -8.77 -9.26
C ALA A 134 7.39 -8.47 -10.47
N TYR A 135 7.62 -7.32 -11.12
CA TYR A 135 6.88 -6.90 -12.30
C TYR A 135 6.94 -7.91 -13.45
N LYS A 136 8.07 -8.61 -13.65
CA LYS A 136 8.21 -9.64 -14.70
C LYS A 136 7.26 -10.82 -14.52
N HIS A 137 6.79 -11.06 -13.29
CA HIS A 137 5.85 -12.14 -12.98
C HIS A 137 4.38 -11.69 -13.02
N HIS A 138 4.07 -10.39 -13.17
CA HIS A 138 2.69 -9.90 -13.17
C HIS A 138 1.80 -10.61 -14.20
N GLY A 139 2.32 -10.90 -15.40
CA GLY A 139 1.57 -11.62 -16.44
C GLY A 139 1.28 -13.08 -16.11
N GLN A 140 2.01 -13.68 -15.15
CA GLN A 140 1.77 -15.04 -14.65
C GLN A 140 0.72 -15.05 -13.53
N PHE A 141 0.46 -13.90 -12.91
CA PHE A 141 -0.34 -13.77 -11.70
C PHE A 141 -1.71 -13.17 -11.94
N TYR A 142 -1.79 -12.21 -12.86
CA TYR A 142 -2.98 -11.37 -13.01
C TYR A 142 -3.53 -11.44 -14.43
N ASP A 143 -4.85 -11.53 -14.56
CA ASP A 143 -5.55 -11.32 -15.83
C ASP A 143 -5.59 -9.82 -16.18
N GLN A 144 -5.82 -8.99 -15.17
CA GLN A 144 -5.81 -7.53 -15.28
C GLN A 144 -5.43 -6.90 -13.94
N TYR A 145 -4.89 -5.68 -13.99
CA TYR A 145 -4.64 -4.89 -12.79
C TYR A 145 -4.79 -3.39 -13.10
N LYS A 146 -5.13 -2.63 -12.05
CA LYS A 146 -5.20 -1.17 -12.06
C LYS A 146 -4.39 -0.64 -10.89
N ILE A 147 -3.50 0.29 -11.19
CA ILE A 147 -2.77 1.06 -10.18
C ILE A 147 -3.35 2.46 -10.15
N LYS A 148 -3.73 2.92 -8.96
CA LYS A 148 -4.00 4.32 -8.69
C LYS A 148 -3.07 4.84 -7.60
N ARG A 149 -2.85 6.15 -7.59
CA ARG A 149 -1.94 6.81 -6.67
C ARG A 149 -2.65 7.98 -6.02
N TYR A 150 -2.46 8.13 -4.72
CA TYR A 150 -3.11 9.20 -3.98
C TYR A 150 -2.11 9.93 -3.09
N HIS A 151 -2.26 11.25 -3.03
CA HIS A 151 -1.88 12.01 -1.85
C HIS A 151 -3.01 11.94 -0.83
N LEU A 152 -2.69 11.52 0.39
CA LEU A 152 -3.59 11.50 1.53
C LEU A 152 -3.17 12.61 2.49
N ALA A 153 -3.97 13.66 2.59
CA ALA A 153 -3.69 14.76 3.51
C ALA A 153 -4.61 14.72 4.73
N LYS A 154 -4.03 14.93 5.91
CA LYS A 154 -4.73 15.25 7.15
C LYS A 154 -4.34 16.67 7.54
N LYS A 155 -5.32 17.55 7.72
CA LYS A 155 -5.08 18.95 8.09
C LYS A 155 -5.35 19.18 9.57
N ALA A 156 -4.63 20.14 10.15
CA ALA A 156 -4.88 20.60 11.51
C ALA A 156 -6.31 21.19 11.64
N GLY A 157 -6.98 20.90 12.74
CA GLY A 157 -8.35 21.33 13.02
C GLY A 157 -9.44 20.45 12.39
N GLU A 158 -9.09 19.42 11.61
CA GLU A 158 -10.05 18.56 10.92
C GLU A 158 -10.06 17.13 11.46
N LEU A 159 -11.18 16.42 11.31
CA LEU A 159 -11.34 15.00 11.69
C LEU A 159 -11.56 14.11 10.46
N GLY A 160 -11.04 14.51 9.31
CA GLY A 160 -11.16 13.79 8.05
C GLY A 160 -9.86 13.80 7.26
N PHE A 161 -9.80 12.94 6.24
CA PHE A 161 -8.72 12.93 5.27
C PHE A 161 -9.19 13.53 3.94
N HIS A 162 -8.24 14.10 3.19
CA HIS A 162 -8.41 14.53 1.81
C HIS A 162 -7.60 13.63 0.89
N PHE A 163 -8.22 13.18 -0.19
CA PHE A 163 -7.60 12.31 -1.19
C PHE A 163 -7.44 13.09 -2.49
N GLU A 164 -6.25 13.01 -3.09
CA GLU A 164 -5.98 13.57 -4.41
C GLU A 164 -5.34 12.51 -5.29
N GLU A 165 -6.05 12.06 -6.34
CA GLU A 165 -5.56 11.10 -7.33
C GLU A 165 -4.67 11.80 -8.38
N PHE A 166 -3.55 11.19 -8.79
CA PHE A 166 -2.64 11.72 -9.81
C PHE A 166 -1.91 10.65 -10.65
#